data_AF-A0A0G2UT89-F1
#
_entry.id   AF-A0A0G2UT89-F1
#
_cell.length_a   1.000
_cell.length_b   1.000
_cell.length_c   1.000
_cell.angle_alpha   90.00
_cell.angle_beta   90.00
_cell.angle_gamma   90.00
#
_symmetry.space_group_name_H-M   'P 1'
#
loop_
_entity.id
_entity.type
_entity.pdbx_description
1 polymer ?
#
loop_
_entity_poly.entity_id
_entity_poly.type
_entity_poly.pdbx_seq_one_letter_code
_entity_poly.pdbx_strand_id
1 'polypeptide(L)'
;GGRGWESGGEDPYLSGVMSAETIVGIQSQGVIATAKHYLLNEQEINRHTASSDVDERTLHEIYLWPFARSIEAGVGSVMCSYNRVNGTYSCENDYLLNTVLKGELGFKGFVQSDWSATMSTVPSANHGLDMSDAW
;
A
#
# COMPACT_ATOMS: atom_id res chain seq x y z
N GLY A 1 -1.60 -13.19 -10.45
CA GLY A 1 -0.35 -13.36 -9.68
C GLY A 1 -0.44 -14.54 -8.72
N GLY A 2 0.70 -14.98 -8.16
CA GLY A 2 0.78 -16.10 -7.19
C GLY A 2 0.11 -15.83 -5.84
N ARG A 3 -0.18 -14.55 -5.54
CA ARG A 3 -0.89 -14.08 -4.34
C ARG A 3 -2.27 -13.48 -4.65
N GLY A 4 -2.79 -13.68 -5.87
CA GLY A 4 -4.09 -13.12 -6.25
C GLY A 4 -5.25 -13.62 -5.38
N TRP A 5 -5.11 -14.80 -4.77
CA TRP A 5 -6.08 -15.39 -3.85
C TRP A 5 -6.13 -14.72 -2.46
N GLU A 6 -5.12 -13.91 -2.09
CA GLU A 6 -5.11 -13.13 -0.84
C GLU A 6 -5.86 -11.79 -0.99
N SER A 7 -6.11 -11.35 -2.22
CA SER A 7 -6.78 -10.08 -2.54
C SER A 7 -8.30 -10.24 -2.64
N GLY A 8 -9.01 -9.11 -2.75
CA GLY A 8 -10.48 -9.07 -2.91
C GLY A 8 -11.02 -9.40 -4.31
N GLY A 9 -10.16 -9.81 -5.24
CA GLY A 9 -10.50 -10.00 -6.67
C GLY A 9 -10.03 -8.85 -7.55
N GLU A 10 -10.48 -8.84 -8.81
CA GLU A 10 -10.04 -7.86 -9.83
C GLU A 10 -10.85 -6.54 -9.82
N ASP A 11 -12.07 -6.57 -9.28
CA ASP A 11 -12.92 -5.38 -9.25
C ASP A 11 -12.49 -4.44 -8.10
N PRO A 12 -12.11 -3.18 -8.40
CA PRO A 12 -11.62 -2.26 -7.38
C PRO A 12 -12.72 -1.87 -6.38
N TYR A 13 -13.97 -1.77 -6.82
CA TYR A 13 -15.09 -1.42 -5.95
C TYR A 13 -15.35 -2.52 -4.92
N LEU A 14 -15.51 -3.77 -5.36
CA LEU A 14 -15.70 -4.94 -4.51
C LEU A 14 -14.54 -5.13 -3.54
N SER A 15 -13.30 -5.04 -4.05
CA SER A 15 -12.10 -5.14 -3.21
C SER A 15 -12.05 -4.03 -2.15
N GLY A 16 -12.48 -2.82 -2.50
CA GLY A 16 -12.59 -1.71 -1.56
C GLY A 16 -13.66 -1.90 -0.48
N VAL A 17 -14.85 -2.41 -0.85
CA VAL A 17 -15.90 -2.76 0.13
C VAL A 17 -15.39 -3.85 1.08
N MET A 18 -14.80 -4.93 0.54
CA MET A 18 -14.25 -6.01 1.35
C MET A 18 -13.17 -5.52 2.32
N SER A 19 -12.28 -4.65 1.85
CA SER A 19 -11.22 -4.07 2.68
C SER A 19 -11.81 -3.23 3.82
N ALA A 20 -12.74 -2.32 3.51
CA ALA A 20 -13.38 -1.45 4.50
C ALA A 20 -14.11 -2.24 5.60
N GLU A 21 -14.95 -3.19 5.22
CA GLU A 21 -15.71 -4.01 6.19
C GLU A 21 -14.78 -4.88 7.05
N THR A 22 -13.71 -5.41 6.45
CA THR A 22 -12.69 -6.17 7.20
C THR A 22 -11.97 -5.30 8.23
N ILE A 23 -11.59 -4.07 7.84
CA ILE A 23 -10.92 -3.11 8.73
C ILE A 23 -11.85 -2.72 9.88
N VAL A 24 -13.11 -2.38 9.60
CA VAL A 24 -14.10 -2.06 10.65
C VAL A 24 -14.24 -3.25 11.62
N GLY A 25 -14.34 -4.47 11.10
CA GLY A 25 -14.42 -5.69 11.91
C GLY A 25 -13.21 -5.86 12.83
N ILE A 26 -11.98 -5.80 12.29
CA ILE A 26 -10.74 -5.94 13.06
C ILE A 26 -10.62 -4.84 14.12
N GLN A 27 -10.79 -3.58 13.72
CA GLN A 27 -10.54 -2.44 14.60
C GLN A 27 -11.64 -2.25 15.65
N SER A 28 -12.85 -2.80 15.44
CA SER A 28 -13.88 -2.86 16.49
C SER A 28 -13.44 -3.64 17.73
N GLN A 29 -12.42 -4.51 17.60
CA GLN A 29 -11.84 -5.30 18.69
C GLN A 29 -10.62 -4.63 19.33
N GLY A 30 -10.30 -3.38 18.97
CA GLY A 30 -9.14 -2.66 19.49
C GLY A 30 -7.80 -3.14 18.91
N VAL A 31 -7.82 -3.83 17.76
CA VAL A 31 -6.62 -4.32 17.07
C VAL A 31 -6.35 -3.46 15.84
N ILE A 32 -5.08 -3.14 15.56
CA ILE A 32 -4.69 -2.35 14.37
C ILE A 32 -4.75 -3.23 13.11
N ALA A 33 -5.52 -2.81 12.11
CA ALA A 33 -5.48 -3.41 10.78
C ALA A 33 -4.37 -2.79 9.93
N THR A 34 -3.82 -3.56 8.98
CA THR A 34 -2.82 -3.10 8.01
C THR A 34 -3.29 -3.36 6.57
N ALA A 35 -3.51 -2.32 5.78
CA ALA A 35 -3.84 -2.46 4.36
C ALA A 35 -2.57 -2.75 3.56
N LYS A 36 -2.57 -3.80 2.70
CA LYS A 36 -1.36 -4.23 1.97
C LYS A 36 -1.68 -4.83 0.60
N HIS A 37 -0.78 -4.77 -0.39
CA HIS A 37 0.56 -4.13 -0.38
C HIS A 37 0.50 -2.87 -1.24
N TYR A 38 0.92 -1.74 -0.69
CA TYR A 38 0.83 -0.41 -1.30
C TYR A 38 2.11 -0.08 -2.10
N LEU A 39 2.14 -0.09 -3.43
CA LEU A 39 1.07 -0.42 -4.38
C LEU A 39 1.65 -1.20 -5.58
N LEU A 40 0.77 -1.76 -6.41
CA LEU A 40 1.10 -2.36 -7.71
C LEU A 40 1.96 -3.64 -7.63
N ASN A 41 1.80 -4.42 -6.56
CA ASN A 41 2.49 -5.70 -6.39
C ASN A 41 1.70 -6.87 -7.00
N GLU A 42 1.46 -6.83 -8.31
CA GLU A 42 0.50 -7.72 -9.00
C GLU A 42 1.09 -9.07 -9.43
N GLN A 43 2.41 -9.25 -9.30
CA GLN A 43 3.12 -10.48 -9.66
C GLN A 43 4.23 -10.84 -8.68
N GLU A 44 4.43 -12.14 -8.46
CA GLU A 44 5.49 -12.63 -7.58
C GLU A 44 6.85 -12.70 -8.27
N ILE A 45 6.86 -12.88 -9.59
CA ILE A 45 8.09 -12.95 -10.37
C ILE A 45 8.81 -11.60 -10.26
N ASN A 46 10.03 -11.64 -9.72
CA ASN A 46 10.88 -10.46 -9.53
C ASN A 46 10.24 -9.34 -8.70
N ARG A 47 9.35 -9.65 -7.76
CA ARG A 47 8.65 -8.64 -6.93
C ARG A 47 9.58 -7.66 -6.19
N HIS A 48 10.84 -8.04 -5.93
CA HIS A 48 11.86 -7.21 -5.27
C HIS A 48 12.65 -6.29 -6.21
N THR A 49 12.48 -6.43 -7.53
CA THR A 49 13.31 -5.71 -8.53
C THR A 49 12.53 -5.17 -9.71
N ALA A 50 11.36 -5.71 -10.02
CA ALA A 50 10.50 -5.26 -11.09
C ALA A 50 9.90 -3.86 -10.80
N SER A 51 9.67 -3.11 -11.87
CA SER A 51 8.90 -1.86 -11.82
C SER A 51 7.53 -2.08 -12.44
N SER A 52 6.50 -1.66 -11.72
CA SER A 52 5.14 -1.54 -12.22
C SER A 52 4.95 -0.11 -12.71
N ASP A 53 5.00 0.09 -14.02
CA ASP A 53 4.91 1.40 -14.65
C ASP A 53 3.51 1.63 -15.18
N VAL A 54 2.85 2.69 -14.70
CA VAL A 54 1.43 2.92 -14.91
C VAL A 54 1.12 4.41 -14.98
N ASP A 55 0.12 4.78 -15.78
CA ASP A 55 -0.39 6.15 -15.83
C ASP A 55 -1.18 6.51 -14.56
N GLU A 56 -1.26 7.81 -14.28
CA GLU A 56 -1.92 8.35 -13.09
C GLU A 56 -3.38 7.89 -12.98
N ARG A 57 -4.12 7.87 -14.08
CA ARG A 57 -5.54 7.50 -14.07
C ARG A 57 -5.72 6.05 -13.67
N THR A 58 -4.96 5.14 -14.27
CA THR A 58 -5.01 3.72 -13.92
C THR A 58 -4.56 3.48 -12.48
N LEU A 59 -3.53 4.19 -12.01
CA LEU A 59 -3.09 4.13 -10.62
C LEU A 59 -4.24 4.47 -9.67
N HIS A 60 -4.94 5.59 -9.90
CA HIS A 60 -6.00 6.08 -9.01
C HIS A 60 -7.31 5.31 -9.12
N GLU A 61 -7.78 5.03 -10.34
CA GLU A 61 -9.09 4.42 -10.57
C GLU A 61 -9.11 2.92 -10.25
N ILE A 62 -8.00 2.21 -10.47
CA ILE A 62 -7.94 0.75 -10.33
C ILE A 62 -7.23 0.35 -9.03
N TYR A 63 -5.96 0.72 -8.88
CA TYR A 63 -5.13 0.13 -7.83
C TYR A 63 -5.27 0.87 -6.50
N LEU A 64 -5.41 2.19 -6.53
CA LEU A 64 -5.52 3.01 -5.33
C LEU A 64 -6.90 2.91 -4.67
N TRP A 65 -7.95 2.65 -5.45
CA TRP A 65 -9.33 2.71 -4.98
C TRP A 65 -9.59 1.85 -3.73
N PRO A 66 -9.15 0.58 -3.62
CA PRO A 66 -9.32 -0.20 -2.39
C PRO A 66 -8.60 0.40 -1.17
N PHE A 67 -7.48 1.09 -1.36
CA PHE A 67 -6.77 1.78 -0.28
C PHE A 67 -7.49 3.05 0.17
N ALA A 68 -8.09 3.81 -0.76
CA ALA A 68 -8.96 4.94 -0.41
C ALA A 68 -10.11 4.49 0.50
N ARG A 69 -10.77 3.36 0.16
CA ARG A 69 -11.81 2.75 1.01
C ARG A 69 -11.28 2.29 2.37
N SER A 70 -10.06 1.77 2.42
CA SER A 70 -9.39 1.36 3.67
C SER A 70 -9.12 2.56 4.58
N ILE A 71 -8.72 3.71 4.02
CA ILE A 71 -8.44 4.94 4.77
C ILE A 71 -9.73 5.56 5.28
N GLU A 72 -10.79 5.59 4.47
CA GLU A 72 -12.12 6.03 4.91
C GLU A 72 -12.67 5.16 6.07
N ALA A 73 -12.37 3.86 6.07
CA ALA A 73 -12.70 2.94 7.16
C ALA A 73 -11.80 3.14 8.41
N GLY A 74 -10.83 4.03 8.35
CA GLY A 74 -9.97 4.41 9.48
C GLY A 74 -8.82 3.44 9.74
N VAL A 75 -8.29 2.74 8.72
CA VAL A 75 -7.17 1.81 8.90
C VAL A 75 -6.00 2.43 9.65
N GLY A 76 -5.41 1.71 10.60
CA GLY A 76 -4.31 2.21 11.43
C GLY A 76 -2.92 2.13 10.79
N SER A 77 -2.70 1.19 9.85
CA SER A 77 -1.43 1.01 9.16
C SER A 77 -1.61 0.71 7.67
N VAL A 78 -0.63 1.10 6.86
CA VAL A 78 -0.50 0.70 5.46
C VAL A 78 0.90 0.11 5.25
N MET A 79 0.98 -1.03 4.57
CA MET A 79 2.25 -1.69 4.26
C MET A 79 2.66 -1.39 2.83
N CYS A 80 3.80 -0.72 2.62
CA CYS A 80 4.34 -0.47 1.29
C CYS A 80 4.93 -1.74 0.66
N SER A 81 4.87 -1.86 -0.67
CA SER A 81 5.24 -3.07 -1.40
C SER A 81 6.73 -3.19 -1.71
N TYR A 82 7.15 -4.38 -2.15
CA TYR A 82 8.51 -4.65 -2.59
C TYR A 82 8.91 -4.00 -3.92
N ASN A 83 7.96 -3.87 -4.84
CA ASN A 83 8.24 -3.50 -6.22
C ASN A 83 8.62 -2.02 -6.33
N ARG A 84 9.12 -1.65 -7.50
CA ARG A 84 9.19 -0.26 -7.92
C ARG A 84 7.88 0.16 -8.57
N VAL A 85 7.58 1.44 -8.50
CA VAL A 85 6.48 2.08 -9.22
C VAL A 85 7.06 3.25 -9.98
N ASN A 86 6.90 3.24 -11.30
CA ASN A 86 7.50 4.25 -12.20
C ASN A 86 9.00 4.46 -11.89
N GLY A 87 9.74 3.37 -11.65
CA GLY A 87 11.18 3.34 -11.43
C GLY A 87 11.66 3.53 -9.98
N THR A 88 10.79 3.88 -9.02
CA THR A 88 11.17 4.12 -7.61
C THR A 88 10.55 3.08 -6.69
N TYR A 89 11.32 2.51 -5.74
CA TYR A 89 10.79 1.52 -4.78
C TYR A 89 9.64 2.11 -3.94
N SER A 90 8.56 1.33 -3.77
CA SER A 90 7.35 1.84 -3.11
C SER A 90 7.60 2.39 -1.70
N CYS A 91 8.49 1.75 -0.92
CA CYS A 91 8.85 2.18 0.44
C CYS A 91 9.82 3.37 0.52
N GLU A 92 10.13 4.02 -0.60
CA GLU A 92 10.90 5.28 -0.67
C GLU A 92 10.36 6.22 -1.76
N ASN A 93 9.13 5.99 -2.21
CA ASN A 93 8.49 6.77 -3.26
C ASN A 93 7.68 7.92 -2.64
N ASP A 94 8.26 9.13 -2.66
CA ASP A 94 7.68 10.34 -2.08
C ASP A 94 6.30 10.67 -2.65
N TYR A 95 6.12 10.48 -3.96
CA TYR A 95 4.83 10.68 -4.60
C TYR A 95 3.77 9.73 -4.06
N LEU A 96 4.07 8.43 -3.94
CA LEU A 96 3.09 7.48 -3.43
C LEU A 96 2.76 7.67 -1.95
N LEU A 97 3.77 7.88 -1.11
CA LEU A 97 3.61 7.88 0.34
C LEU A 97 3.20 9.25 0.89
N ASN A 98 3.89 10.32 0.49
CA ASN A 98 3.61 11.66 1.00
C ASN A 98 2.52 12.36 0.18
N THR A 99 2.62 12.37 -1.16
CA THR A 99 1.67 13.10 -2.01
C THR A 99 0.31 12.38 -2.05
N VAL A 100 0.25 11.14 -2.49
CA VAL A 100 -1.00 10.41 -2.70
C VAL A 100 -1.59 9.90 -1.37
N LEU A 101 -0.86 9.07 -0.64
CA LEU A 101 -1.39 8.40 0.55
C LEU A 101 -1.69 9.38 1.71
N LYS A 102 -0.67 10.15 2.13
CA LYS A 102 -0.80 11.08 3.27
C LYS A 102 -1.45 12.41 2.88
N GLY A 103 -1.20 12.90 1.67
CA GLY A 103 -1.74 14.15 1.14
C GLY A 103 -3.16 14.01 0.61
N GLU A 104 -3.33 13.40 -0.55
CA GLU A 104 -4.61 13.32 -1.28
C GLU A 104 -5.65 12.49 -0.54
N LEU A 105 -5.30 11.27 -0.09
CA LEU A 105 -6.22 10.40 0.65
C LEU A 105 -6.30 10.75 2.14
N GLY A 106 -5.41 11.62 2.63
CA GLY A 106 -5.43 12.11 4.00
C GLY A 106 -5.13 11.05 5.06
N PHE A 107 -4.42 9.97 4.73
CA PHE A 107 -4.08 8.90 5.68
C PHE A 107 -3.37 9.45 6.93
N LYS A 108 -3.85 9.03 8.11
CA LYS A 108 -3.36 9.50 9.43
C LYS A 108 -2.64 8.45 10.26
N GLY A 109 -2.58 7.21 9.78
CA GLY A 109 -1.83 6.12 10.42
C GLY A 109 -0.34 6.19 10.10
N PHE A 110 0.32 5.04 10.22
CA PHE A 110 1.74 4.90 9.89
C PHE A 110 1.94 3.94 8.72
N VAL A 111 3.02 4.16 7.96
CA VAL A 111 3.45 3.30 6.86
C VAL A 111 4.56 2.38 7.35
N GLN A 112 4.33 1.07 7.25
CA GLN A 112 5.36 0.06 7.49
C GLN A 112 5.88 -0.54 6.18
N SER A 113 7.10 -1.03 6.16
CA SER A 113 7.62 -1.76 5.02
C SER A 113 7.02 -3.17 4.96
N ASP A 114 6.87 -3.74 3.76
CA ASP A 114 6.93 -5.20 3.67
C ASP A 114 8.30 -5.67 4.17
N TRP A 115 8.40 -6.96 4.52
CA TRP A 115 9.53 -7.50 5.26
C TRP A 115 10.86 -7.34 4.49
N SER A 116 11.77 -6.50 4.99
CA SER A 116 13.01 -6.11 4.32
C SER A 116 12.82 -5.36 2.99
N ALA A 117 11.71 -4.63 2.82
CA ALA A 117 11.46 -3.80 1.64
C ALA A 117 12.07 -2.39 1.71
N THR A 118 12.71 -2.02 2.83
CA THR A 118 13.45 -0.76 2.97
C THR A 118 14.77 -0.84 2.19
N MET A 119 14.90 -0.06 1.12
CA MET A 119 16.06 -0.11 0.21
C MET A 119 17.07 1.03 0.44
N SER A 120 16.74 1.98 1.29
CA SER A 120 17.61 3.10 1.62
C SER A 120 17.37 3.60 3.04
N THR A 121 18.35 4.30 3.61
CA THR A 121 18.20 4.89 4.95
C THR A 121 17.49 6.25 4.88
N VAL A 122 18.04 7.19 4.11
CA VAL A 122 17.58 8.59 4.10
C VAL A 122 16.34 8.78 3.22
N PRO A 123 16.30 8.32 1.94
CA PRO A 123 15.10 8.44 1.12
C PRO A 123 13.88 7.76 1.74
N SER A 124 13.96 6.51 2.21
CA SER A 124 12.83 5.86 2.87
C SER A 124 12.28 6.68 4.04
N ALA A 125 13.14 7.16 4.94
CA ALA A 125 12.71 7.95 6.10
C ALA A 125 12.08 9.30 5.69
N ASN A 126 12.70 10.03 4.75
CA ASN A 126 12.22 11.35 4.36
C ASN A 126 10.99 11.30 3.45
N HIS A 127 10.84 10.24 2.66
CA HIS A 127 9.76 10.06 1.69
C HIS A 127 8.54 9.35 2.26
N GLY A 128 8.43 9.27 3.60
CA GLY A 128 7.18 8.91 4.25
C GLY A 128 7.06 7.46 4.75
N LEU A 129 8.14 6.69 4.80
CA LEU A 129 8.16 5.42 5.56
C LEU A 129 8.28 5.73 7.06
N ASP A 130 7.39 5.17 7.87
CA ASP A 130 7.34 5.44 9.32
C ASP A 130 7.92 4.29 10.16
N MET A 131 7.88 3.06 9.64
CA MET A 131 8.36 1.85 10.31
C MET A 131 9.11 0.94 9.33
N SER A 132 10.36 0.60 9.66
CA SER A 132 11.14 -0.39 8.92
C SER A 132 10.98 -1.76 9.58
N ASP A 133 10.32 -2.67 8.88
CA ASP A 133 10.16 -4.06 9.28
C ASP A 133 11.30 -4.89 8.66
N ALA A 134 12.30 -5.22 9.49
CA ALA A 134 13.41 -6.09 9.15
C ALA A 134 13.86 -6.85 10.40
N TRP A 135 14.60 -7.95 10.20
CA TRP A 135 15.26 -8.68 11.29
C TRP A 135 16.33 -7.84 11.98
#